data_AF-A0A0M0KAI7-F1
#
_entry.id   AF-A0A0M0KAI7-F1
#
_cell.length_a   1.000
_cell.length_b   1.000
_cell.length_c   1.000
_cell.angle_alpha   90.00
_cell.angle_beta   90.00
_cell.angle_gamma   90.00
#
_symmetry.space_group_name_H-M   'P 1'
#
loop_
_entity.id
_entity.type
_entity.pdbx_description
1 polymer ?
#
loop_
_entity_poly.entity_id
_entity_poly.type
_entity_poly.pdbx_seq_one_letter_code
_entity_poly.pdbx_strand_id
1 'polypeptide(L)'
;MLAAFCQRIVNASDPEVKEHFSASALMNPVQRLLEGHRSGKLSSKIESDLKEIIIPGLKRSLERMKPVREDDKGFSAFCIQSRIGWIKVGFIRHFVSEHQRWAQDEVLLFPRRQELPRGSFYEGMPPENRRRFAVSHGWACENHPTPSSKRIHRLAQALKTAHADDDDAVFLDYASLFQDARFGTGLGLPPQRDRTPGESKCFRTALFEMSRMFAFGGVEVIVLPQIERWQDFPAVLGSQSEPVLKFSEVKKRKCERFYPWGWINAVPYENRGWCAAEFSCALKAKIIANLGDQDVQDVLNARPWPENVEEYQKMMDDPAIEFTAKGDRDYVAYLFFKMSFDLSAAQHGQPSGAHGP
;
A
#
# COMPACT_ATOMS: atom_id res chain seq x y z
N MET A 1 11.48 19.72 -9.50
CA MET A 1 10.85 18.49 -10.02
C MET A 1 10.01 17.76 -8.99
N LEU A 2 10.54 17.37 -7.82
CA LEU A 2 9.71 16.83 -6.72
C LEU A 2 8.57 17.80 -6.33
N ALA A 3 8.90 19.09 -6.12
CA ALA A 3 7.92 20.15 -5.87
C ALA A 3 6.92 20.38 -7.04
N ALA A 4 7.31 20.04 -8.26
CA ALA A 4 6.48 20.20 -9.45
C ALA A 4 5.54 18.99 -9.65
N PHE A 5 5.95 17.79 -9.20
CA PHE A 5 5.06 16.63 -9.12
C PHE A 5 4.13 16.70 -7.89
N CYS A 6 4.55 17.33 -6.79
CA CYS A 6 3.66 17.68 -5.69
C CYS A 6 2.50 18.59 -6.16
N GLN A 7 2.70 19.42 -7.21
CA GLN A 7 1.60 20.16 -7.84
C GLN A 7 0.59 19.23 -8.51
N ARG A 8 1.00 18.06 -9.03
CA ARG A 8 0.05 17.06 -9.56
C ARG A 8 -0.78 16.39 -8.47
N ILE A 9 -0.22 16.23 -7.27
CA ILE A 9 -0.97 15.72 -6.09
C ILE A 9 -1.96 16.78 -5.59
N VAL A 10 -1.53 18.04 -5.52
CA VAL A 10 -2.36 19.15 -4.99
C VAL A 10 -3.38 19.66 -6.02
N ASN A 11 -3.03 19.68 -7.30
CA ASN A 11 -3.84 20.17 -8.43
C ASN A 11 -4.18 19.05 -9.41
N ALA A 12 -4.53 17.87 -8.90
CA ALA A 12 -4.85 16.67 -9.69
C ALA A 12 -6.03 16.84 -10.68
N SER A 13 -6.72 17.97 -10.66
CA SER A 13 -7.85 18.28 -11.56
C SER A 13 -7.45 19.16 -12.74
N ASP A 14 -6.26 19.75 -12.72
CA ASP A 14 -5.82 20.74 -13.70
C ASP A 14 -5.24 20.05 -14.96
N PRO A 15 -5.82 20.28 -16.15
CA PRO A 15 -5.37 19.65 -17.40
C PRO A 15 -3.92 19.99 -17.78
N GLU A 16 -3.48 21.24 -17.57
CA GLU A 16 -2.12 21.67 -17.91
C GLU A 16 -1.10 21.02 -16.97
N VAL A 17 -1.45 20.88 -15.69
CA VAL A 17 -0.62 20.17 -14.71
C VAL A 17 -0.50 18.68 -15.06
N LYS A 18 -1.58 18.04 -15.52
CA LYS A 18 -1.54 16.64 -15.95
C LYS A 18 -0.66 16.42 -17.18
N GLU A 19 -0.76 17.32 -18.15
CA GLU A 19 0.00 17.25 -19.41
C GLU A 19 1.51 17.46 -19.17
N HIS A 20 1.88 18.46 -18.38
CA HIS A 20 3.29 18.84 -18.19
C HIS A 20 4.03 18.06 -17.10
N PHE A 21 3.31 17.37 -16.21
CA PHE A 21 3.89 16.58 -15.13
C PHE A 21 3.47 15.11 -15.22
N SER A 22 3.54 14.52 -16.42
CA SER A 22 3.48 13.06 -16.56
C SER A 22 4.65 12.42 -15.83
N ALA A 23 4.46 11.24 -15.23
CA ALA A 23 5.57 10.54 -14.57
C ALA A 23 6.66 10.12 -15.58
N SER A 24 6.32 9.95 -16.87
CA SER A 24 7.31 9.80 -17.94
C SER A 24 8.15 11.06 -18.17
N ALA A 25 7.70 12.24 -17.73
CA ALA A 25 8.50 13.47 -17.73
C ALA A 25 9.67 13.47 -16.74
N LEU A 26 9.68 12.53 -15.80
CA LEU A 26 10.80 12.33 -14.88
C LEU A 26 11.83 11.33 -15.43
N MET A 27 11.58 10.71 -16.59
CA MET A 27 12.57 9.93 -17.32
C MET A 27 13.50 10.88 -18.09
N ASN A 28 14.80 10.74 -17.86
CA ASN A 28 15.86 11.62 -18.37
C ASN A 28 15.60 13.13 -18.08
N PRO A 29 15.49 13.50 -16.79
CA PRO A 29 15.06 14.83 -16.37
C PRO A 29 16.03 15.94 -16.81
N VAL A 30 17.34 15.64 -16.96
CA VAL A 30 18.32 16.61 -17.46
C VAL A 30 18.12 16.90 -18.95
N GLN A 31 17.92 15.88 -19.78
CA GLN A 31 17.71 16.09 -21.21
C GLN A 31 16.42 16.90 -21.45
N ARG A 32 15.36 16.63 -20.69
CA ARG A 32 14.11 17.39 -20.80
C ARG A 32 14.26 18.85 -20.41
N LEU A 33 15.05 19.16 -19.36
CA LEU A 33 15.36 20.55 -19.01
C LEU A 33 16.13 21.25 -20.14
N LEU A 34 17.10 20.57 -20.76
CA LEU A 34 17.86 21.09 -21.89
C LEU A 34 17.00 21.30 -23.14
N GLU A 35 16.07 20.41 -23.43
CA GLU A 35 15.11 20.53 -24.55
C GLU A 35 14.08 21.62 -24.32
N GLY A 36 13.52 21.70 -23.12
CA GLY A 36 12.60 22.77 -22.74
C GLY A 36 13.26 24.15 -22.83
N HIS A 37 14.54 24.27 -22.45
CA HIS A 37 15.30 25.50 -22.63
C HIS A 37 15.55 25.81 -24.12
N ARG A 38 16.05 24.85 -24.91
CA ARG A 38 16.31 25.02 -26.35
C ARG A 38 15.06 25.40 -27.15
N SER A 39 13.90 24.85 -26.77
CA SER A 39 12.62 25.14 -27.43
C SER A 39 11.95 26.44 -26.97
N GLY A 40 12.56 27.19 -26.02
CA GLY A 40 11.99 28.42 -25.46
C GLY A 40 10.81 28.20 -24.50
N LYS A 41 10.42 26.94 -24.24
CA LYS A 41 9.34 26.58 -23.28
C LYS A 41 9.74 26.82 -21.82
N LEU A 42 11.04 26.76 -21.52
CA LEU A 42 11.61 27.12 -20.21
C LEU A 42 12.36 28.44 -20.32
N SER A 43 11.75 29.50 -19.78
CA SER A 43 12.40 30.80 -19.59
C SER A 43 13.38 30.71 -18.42
N SER A 44 14.66 30.44 -18.70
CA SER A 44 15.72 30.77 -17.76
C SER A 44 16.20 32.18 -18.10
N LYS A 45 15.98 33.14 -17.20
CA LYS A 45 16.49 34.51 -17.37
C LYS A 45 18.02 34.57 -17.48
N ILE A 46 18.71 33.52 -17.05
CA ILE A 46 20.16 33.39 -17.05
C ILE A 46 20.52 31.96 -17.50
N GLU A 47 21.07 31.81 -18.71
CA GLU A 47 21.47 30.50 -19.27
C GLU A 47 22.60 29.85 -18.46
N SER A 48 23.48 30.64 -17.83
CA SER A 48 24.56 30.14 -16.97
C SER A 48 24.00 29.43 -15.74
N ASP A 49 22.93 29.92 -15.11
CA ASP A 49 22.31 29.24 -13.95
C ASP A 49 21.83 27.83 -14.30
N LEU A 50 21.25 27.65 -15.50
CA LEU A 50 20.82 26.35 -15.96
C LEU A 50 22.01 25.38 -16.13
N LYS A 51 23.07 25.81 -16.80
CA LYS A 51 24.22 24.97 -17.14
C LYS A 51 25.17 24.73 -15.95
N GLU A 52 25.35 25.72 -15.09
CA GLU A 52 26.39 25.72 -14.05
C GLU A 52 25.83 25.36 -12.66
N ILE A 53 24.55 25.63 -12.40
CA ILE A 53 23.94 25.43 -11.08
C ILE A 53 22.90 24.31 -11.12
N ILE A 54 21.86 24.47 -11.95
CA ILE A 54 20.67 23.61 -11.94
C ILE A 54 21.00 22.20 -12.45
N ILE A 55 21.58 22.08 -13.64
CA ILE A 55 21.90 20.76 -14.23
C ILE A 55 22.93 20.02 -13.37
N PRO A 56 24.06 20.63 -12.93
CA PRO A 56 25.01 19.94 -12.06
C PRO A 56 24.40 19.55 -10.71
N GLY A 57 23.58 20.41 -10.10
CA GLY A 57 22.87 20.12 -8.85
C GLY A 57 21.88 18.96 -8.99
N LEU A 58 21.13 18.92 -10.09
CA LEU A 58 20.21 17.84 -10.40
C LEU A 58 20.95 16.52 -10.64
N LYS A 59 22.02 16.51 -11.44
CA LYS A 59 22.86 15.31 -11.66
C LYS A 59 23.39 14.75 -10.34
N ARG A 60 24.00 15.60 -9.50
CA ARG A 60 24.48 15.21 -8.17
C ARG A 60 23.38 14.67 -7.27
N SER A 61 22.16 15.20 -7.39
CA SER A 61 21.02 14.72 -6.60
C SER A 61 20.55 13.35 -7.07
N LEU A 62 20.43 13.14 -8.38
CA LEU A 62 20.03 11.87 -8.98
C LEU A 62 21.04 10.77 -8.68
N GLU A 63 22.35 11.05 -8.80
CA GLU A 63 23.43 10.13 -8.45
C GLU A 63 23.42 9.70 -6.98
N ARG A 64 22.81 10.50 -6.09
CA ARG A 64 22.70 10.21 -4.66
C ARG A 64 21.38 9.55 -4.27
N MET A 65 20.40 9.50 -5.18
CA MET A 65 19.11 8.85 -4.91
C MET A 65 19.31 7.34 -5.02
N LYS A 66 19.16 6.66 -3.90
CA LYS A 66 19.12 5.19 -3.88
C LYS A 66 17.75 4.70 -4.36
N PRO A 67 17.69 3.64 -5.19
CA PRO A 67 16.45 2.93 -5.44
C PRO A 67 15.83 2.47 -4.12
N VAL A 68 14.50 2.55 -3.99
CA VAL A 68 13.83 2.17 -2.73
C VAL A 68 14.13 0.73 -2.34
N ARG A 69 14.30 -0.17 -3.32
CA ARG A 69 14.68 -1.56 -3.10
C ARG A 69 15.92 -1.73 -2.20
N GLU A 70 16.85 -0.79 -2.24
CA GLU A 70 18.16 -0.83 -1.56
C GLU A 70 18.33 0.30 -0.53
N ASP A 71 17.24 1.01 -0.21
CA ASP A 71 17.27 2.16 0.69
C ASP A 71 16.99 1.76 2.15
N ASP A 72 17.91 0.99 2.75
CA ASP A 72 17.81 0.54 4.16
C ASP A 72 17.60 1.71 5.12
N LYS A 73 18.33 2.81 4.90
CA LYS A 73 18.28 4.00 5.75
C LYS A 73 16.91 4.67 5.67
N GLY A 74 16.39 4.87 4.47
CA GLY A 74 15.06 5.45 4.27
C GLY A 74 13.95 4.52 4.78
N PHE A 75 14.08 3.21 4.60
CA PHE A 75 13.13 2.23 5.15
C PHE A 75 13.10 2.25 6.67
N SER A 76 14.28 2.26 7.31
CA SER A 76 14.41 2.34 8.77
C SER A 76 13.84 3.65 9.32
N ALA A 77 14.20 4.79 8.69
CA ALA A 77 13.67 6.09 9.07
C ALA A 77 12.13 6.14 8.96
N PHE A 78 11.57 5.61 7.87
CA PHE A 78 10.12 5.50 7.68
C PHE A 78 9.47 4.68 8.80
N CYS A 79 10.01 3.51 9.11
CA CYS A 79 9.46 2.62 10.12
C CYS A 79 9.47 3.27 11.51
N ILE A 80 10.59 3.89 11.90
CA ILE A 80 10.77 4.56 13.19
C ILE A 80 9.87 5.78 13.31
N GLN A 81 9.88 6.68 12.31
CA GLN A 81 9.10 7.92 12.35
C GLN A 81 7.59 7.67 12.34
N SER A 82 7.16 6.63 11.63
CA SER A 82 5.74 6.23 11.55
C SER A 82 5.32 5.33 12.71
N ARG A 83 6.27 4.89 13.55
CA ARG A 83 6.06 3.96 14.67
C ARG A 83 5.30 2.69 14.25
N ILE A 84 5.72 2.11 13.12
CA ILE A 84 5.10 0.92 12.56
C ILE A 84 5.07 -0.20 13.60
N GLY A 85 3.90 -0.82 13.79
CA GLY A 85 3.75 -2.03 14.60
C GLY A 85 3.98 -3.29 13.76
N TRP A 86 5.13 -3.93 13.92
CA TRP A 86 5.45 -5.20 13.26
C TRP A 86 4.97 -6.37 14.14
N ILE A 87 3.87 -6.99 13.76
CA ILE A 87 3.21 -8.04 14.53
C ILE A 87 4.08 -9.30 14.48
N LYS A 88 4.31 -9.93 15.63
CA LYS A 88 5.03 -11.19 15.67
C LYS A 88 4.19 -12.30 15.05
N VAL A 89 4.80 -13.15 14.23
CA VAL A 89 4.14 -14.34 13.66
C VAL A 89 3.52 -15.22 14.75
N GLY A 90 4.20 -15.36 15.89
CA GLY A 90 3.72 -16.13 17.04
C GLY A 90 2.39 -15.61 17.60
N PHE A 91 2.17 -14.29 17.55
CA PHE A 91 0.88 -13.69 17.94
C PHE A 91 -0.22 -14.04 16.94
N ILE A 92 0.06 -14.03 15.64
CA ILE A 92 -0.91 -14.42 14.59
C ILE A 92 -1.31 -15.89 14.77
N ARG A 93 -0.34 -16.78 15.01
CA ARG A 93 -0.59 -18.21 15.28
C ARG A 93 -1.41 -18.42 16.54
N HIS A 94 -1.06 -17.71 17.62
CA HIS A 94 -1.83 -17.76 18.85
C HIS A 94 -3.27 -17.28 18.65
N PHE A 95 -3.48 -16.15 17.97
CA PHE A 95 -4.83 -15.66 17.64
C PHE A 95 -5.65 -16.70 16.88
N VAL A 96 -5.08 -17.34 15.85
CA VAL A 96 -5.77 -18.39 15.08
C VAL A 96 -6.15 -19.57 15.98
N SER A 97 -5.24 -20.02 16.85
CA SER A 97 -5.52 -21.09 17.81
C SER A 97 -6.66 -20.73 18.77
N GLU A 98 -6.66 -19.51 19.31
CA GLU A 98 -7.72 -19.05 20.21
C GLU A 98 -9.06 -18.92 19.48
N HIS A 99 -9.06 -18.34 18.28
CA HIS A 99 -10.26 -18.23 17.44
C HIS A 99 -10.89 -19.59 17.11
N GLN A 100 -10.10 -20.66 17.02
CA GLN A 100 -10.64 -22.01 16.79
C GLN A 100 -11.28 -22.62 18.05
N ARG A 101 -10.90 -22.15 19.24
CA ARG A 101 -11.42 -22.64 20.54
C ARG A 101 -12.64 -21.88 21.02
N TRP A 102 -12.86 -20.66 20.54
CA TRP A 102 -13.96 -19.81 20.96
C TRP A 102 -15.33 -20.37 20.55
N ALA A 103 -16.33 -20.13 21.41
CA ALA A 103 -17.71 -20.54 21.15
C ALA A 103 -18.30 -19.75 19.96
N GLN A 104 -19.26 -20.36 19.27
CA GLN A 104 -19.90 -19.76 18.08
C GLN A 104 -20.63 -18.43 18.37
N ASP A 105 -20.94 -18.15 19.64
CA ASP A 105 -21.72 -16.99 20.06
C ASP A 105 -20.87 -15.77 20.47
N GLU A 106 -19.54 -15.90 20.53
CA GLU A 106 -18.64 -14.79 20.90
C GLU A 106 -17.90 -14.23 19.68
N VAL A 107 -17.94 -12.90 19.54
CA VAL A 107 -17.26 -12.20 18.44
C VAL A 107 -15.78 -11.99 18.79
N LEU A 108 -14.87 -12.69 18.09
CA LEU A 108 -13.43 -12.46 18.19
C LEU A 108 -12.89 -11.83 16.91
N LEU A 109 -12.43 -10.58 17.01
CA LEU A 109 -11.80 -9.87 15.89
C LEU A 109 -10.30 -9.71 16.09
N PHE A 110 -9.56 -9.70 14.98
CA PHE A 110 -8.14 -9.38 15.01
C PHE A 110 -7.96 -7.92 15.45
N PRO A 111 -7.14 -7.63 16.46
CA PRO A 111 -7.05 -6.28 17.02
C PRO A 111 -6.40 -5.29 16.05
N ARG A 112 -6.85 -4.04 16.07
CA ARG A 112 -6.13 -2.93 15.45
C ARG A 112 -4.88 -2.57 16.26
N ARG A 113 -4.05 -1.69 15.72
CA ARG A 113 -2.75 -1.30 16.29
C ARG A 113 -2.77 -0.92 17.77
N GLN A 114 -3.79 -0.21 18.23
CA GLN A 114 -3.87 0.31 19.60
C GLN A 114 -4.23 -0.74 20.65
N GLU A 115 -4.86 -1.84 20.25
CA GLU A 115 -5.34 -2.92 21.13
C GLU A 115 -4.45 -4.16 21.04
N LEU A 116 -3.39 -4.12 20.24
CA LEU A 116 -2.38 -5.18 20.24
C LEU A 116 -1.78 -5.34 21.65
N PRO A 117 -1.74 -6.58 22.19
CA PRO A 117 -1.13 -6.83 23.49
C PRO A 117 0.34 -6.40 23.54
N ARG A 118 0.81 -6.01 24.73
CA ARG A 118 2.25 -5.71 24.90
C ARG A 118 3.07 -6.96 24.59
N GLY A 119 4.16 -6.78 23.84
CA GLY A 119 5.07 -7.86 23.45
C GLY A 119 4.64 -8.65 22.22
N SER A 120 3.45 -8.42 21.67
CA SER A 120 2.97 -9.09 20.45
C SER A 120 3.46 -8.45 19.14
N PHE A 121 4.17 -7.32 19.22
CA PHE A 121 4.71 -6.60 18.07
C PHE A 121 6.01 -5.87 18.42
N TYR A 122 6.81 -5.54 17.42
CA TYR A 122 7.93 -4.58 17.50
C TYR A 122 7.46 -3.20 17.03
N GLU A 123 7.85 -2.14 17.73
CA GLU A 123 7.56 -0.77 17.31
C GLU A 123 8.75 -0.16 16.56
N GLY A 124 8.50 0.48 15.42
CA GLY A 124 9.55 1.04 14.59
C GLY A 124 10.16 -0.04 13.71
N MET A 125 11.40 -0.41 13.96
CA MET A 125 12.11 -1.48 13.22
C MET A 125 12.19 -2.76 14.04
N PRO A 126 11.90 -3.93 13.45
CA PRO A 126 12.17 -5.22 14.09
C PRO A 126 13.70 -5.49 14.13
N PRO A 127 14.16 -6.43 14.97
CA PRO A 127 15.57 -6.81 15.02
C PRO A 127 16.10 -7.28 13.66
N GLU A 128 17.36 -6.98 13.35
CA GLU A 128 17.96 -7.22 12.02
C GLU A 128 17.97 -8.71 11.61
N ASN A 129 18.01 -9.62 12.58
CA ASN A 129 18.00 -11.06 12.37
C ASN A 129 16.59 -11.66 12.18
N ARG A 130 15.55 -10.83 12.04
CA ARG A 130 14.17 -11.27 11.82
C ARG A 130 13.73 -10.98 10.40
N ARG A 131 13.04 -11.94 9.79
CA ARG A 131 12.41 -11.73 8.50
C ARG A 131 11.24 -10.79 8.65
N ARG A 132 10.95 -10.05 7.58
CA ARG A 132 9.90 -9.04 7.54
C ARG A 132 8.93 -9.41 6.43
N PHE A 133 7.68 -9.59 6.78
CA PHE A 133 6.60 -9.86 5.85
C PHE A 133 5.67 -8.66 5.79
N ALA A 134 5.24 -8.24 4.60
CA ALA A 134 4.15 -7.29 4.41
C ALA A 134 2.97 -8.00 3.76
N VAL A 135 1.76 -7.77 4.29
CA VAL A 135 0.55 -8.41 3.79
C VAL A 135 -0.17 -7.44 2.86
N SER A 136 -0.29 -7.79 1.59
CA SER A 136 -1.14 -7.07 0.64
C SER A 136 -2.50 -7.76 0.56
N HIS A 137 -3.55 -7.03 0.95
CA HIS A 137 -4.90 -7.56 0.97
C HIS A 137 -5.96 -6.47 0.86
N GLY A 138 -7.15 -6.86 0.41
CA GLY A 138 -8.31 -5.99 0.42
C GLY A 138 -8.98 -5.94 1.80
N TRP A 139 -9.50 -4.77 2.19
CA TRP A 139 -10.46 -4.69 3.29
C TRP A 139 -11.79 -5.32 2.89
N ALA A 140 -12.35 -6.21 3.71
CA ALA A 140 -13.62 -6.87 3.44
C ALA A 140 -14.82 -5.93 3.57
N CYS A 141 -14.78 -5.01 4.54
CA CYS A 141 -15.81 -3.99 4.74
C CYS A 141 -15.21 -2.69 5.30
N GLU A 142 -16.04 -1.65 5.40
CA GLU A 142 -15.66 -0.33 5.91
C GLU A 142 -15.11 -0.36 7.34
N ASN A 143 -15.66 -1.23 8.19
CA ASN A 143 -15.38 -1.19 9.62
C ASN A 143 -14.34 -2.21 10.10
N HIS A 144 -13.98 -3.19 9.28
CA HIS A 144 -12.93 -4.15 9.63
C HIS A 144 -12.35 -4.82 8.38
N PRO A 145 -11.03 -5.04 8.30
CA PRO A 145 -10.43 -5.68 7.13
C PRO A 145 -10.88 -7.14 6.98
N THR A 146 -11.05 -7.90 8.06
CA THR A 146 -11.35 -9.35 8.04
C THR A 146 -12.35 -9.74 9.13
N PRO A 147 -13.64 -9.37 9.04
CA PRO A 147 -14.62 -9.68 10.08
C PRO A 147 -14.73 -11.18 10.37
N SER A 148 -14.62 -12.03 9.34
CA SER A 148 -14.71 -13.48 9.49
C SER A 148 -13.44 -14.13 10.04
N SER A 149 -12.38 -13.35 10.26
CA SER A 149 -11.01 -13.81 10.54
C SER A 149 -10.38 -14.73 9.49
N LYS A 150 -11.11 -15.15 8.43
CA LYS A 150 -10.62 -16.10 7.41
C LYS A 150 -9.31 -15.64 6.78
N ARG A 151 -9.09 -14.33 6.63
CA ARG A 151 -7.82 -13.82 6.11
C ARG A 151 -6.66 -14.03 7.08
N ILE A 152 -6.87 -13.90 8.39
CA ILE A 152 -5.83 -14.16 9.38
C ILE A 152 -5.46 -15.65 9.41
N HIS A 153 -6.45 -16.53 9.25
CA HIS A 153 -6.20 -17.97 9.10
C HIS A 153 -5.35 -18.27 7.85
N ARG A 154 -5.68 -17.65 6.71
CA ARG A 154 -4.88 -17.76 5.48
C ARG A 154 -3.47 -17.19 5.64
N LEU A 155 -3.34 -16.05 6.34
CA LEU A 155 -2.05 -15.45 6.65
C LEU A 155 -1.17 -16.41 7.47
N ALA A 156 -1.73 -17.01 8.53
CA ALA A 156 -1.01 -17.99 9.33
C ALA A 156 -0.54 -19.20 8.50
N GLN A 157 -1.39 -19.67 7.58
CA GLN A 157 -1.04 -20.75 6.66
C GLN A 157 0.06 -20.34 5.67
N ALA A 158 -0.03 -19.15 5.06
CA ALA A 158 1.00 -18.62 4.16
C ALA A 158 2.35 -18.45 4.86
N LEU A 159 2.36 -17.90 6.08
CA LEU A 159 3.55 -17.78 6.92
C LEU A 159 4.15 -19.14 7.30
N LYS A 160 3.31 -20.15 7.53
CA LYS A 160 3.76 -21.53 7.76
C LYS A 160 4.42 -22.12 6.51
N THR A 161 3.82 -21.95 5.33
CA THR A 161 4.42 -22.37 4.05
C THR A 161 5.74 -21.65 3.77
N ALA A 162 5.84 -20.37 4.15
CA ALA A 162 7.06 -19.58 4.04
C ALA A 162 8.12 -19.91 5.11
N HIS A 163 7.87 -20.90 5.99
CA HIS A 163 8.74 -21.29 7.10
C HIS A 163 9.11 -20.11 8.01
N ALA A 164 8.17 -19.21 8.29
CA ALA A 164 8.40 -18.08 9.18
C ALA A 164 8.52 -18.53 10.64
N ASP A 165 9.44 -17.90 11.39
CA ASP A 165 9.60 -18.11 12.82
C ASP A 165 8.62 -17.26 13.63
N ASP A 166 8.32 -17.64 14.87
CA ASP A 166 7.36 -16.91 15.72
C ASP A 166 7.76 -15.46 16.01
N ASP A 167 9.07 -15.18 16.01
CA ASP A 167 9.61 -13.84 16.23
C ASP A 167 9.80 -13.02 14.94
N ASP A 168 9.49 -13.59 13.76
CA ASP A 168 9.45 -12.83 12.51
C ASP A 168 8.35 -11.77 12.55
N ALA A 169 8.54 -10.73 11.75
CA ALA A 169 7.79 -9.49 11.80
C ALA A 169 6.80 -9.40 10.64
N VAL A 170 5.53 -9.10 10.94
CA VAL A 170 4.46 -8.97 9.95
C VAL A 170 3.85 -7.58 9.98
N PHE A 171 3.83 -6.92 8.82
CA PHE A 171 3.09 -5.70 8.57
C PHE A 171 1.71 -6.04 8.02
N LEU A 172 0.67 -5.71 8.79
CA LEU A 172 -0.74 -5.80 8.42
C LEU A 172 -1.36 -4.43 8.69
N ASP A 173 -1.71 -3.67 7.65
CA ASP A 173 -2.05 -2.24 7.71
C ASP A 173 -2.93 -1.83 8.92
N TYR A 174 -4.00 -2.56 9.18
CA TYR A 174 -4.97 -2.33 10.25
C TYR A 174 -4.36 -2.47 11.66
N ALA A 175 -3.47 -3.44 11.82
CA ALA A 175 -2.82 -3.77 13.08
C ALA A 175 -1.41 -3.15 13.21
N SER A 176 -0.84 -2.67 12.11
CA SER A 176 0.48 -2.05 12.06
C SER A 176 0.45 -0.53 12.08
N LEU A 177 -0.64 0.08 11.59
CA LEU A 177 -0.84 1.52 11.57
C LEU A 177 -1.93 1.93 12.57
N PHE A 178 -1.78 3.09 13.20
CA PHE A 178 -2.82 3.64 14.06
C PHE A 178 -4.12 3.87 13.28
N GLN A 179 -5.24 3.35 13.79
CA GLN A 179 -6.55 3.45 13.15
C GLN A 179 -7.49 4.39 13.92
N ASP A 180 -8.43 5.03 13.26
CA ASP A 180 -9.58 5.65 13.95
C ASP A 180 -10.56 4.58 14.45
N ALA A 181 -11.51 4.98 15.29
CA ALA A 181 -12.58 4.08 15.72
C ALA A 181 -13.44 3.69 14.50
N ARG A 182 -13.74 2.40 14.35
CA ARG A 182 -14.51 1.88 13.20
C ARG A 182 -15.89 1.39 13.57
N PHE A 183 -16.04 0.80 14.75
CA PHE A 183 -17.31 0.30 15.24
C PHE A 183 -17.53 0.72 16.68
N GLY A 184 -18.79 0.97 17.01
CA GLY A 184 -19.23 1.25 18.38
C GLY A 184 -19.48 -0.04 19.18
N THR A 185 -20.21 0.07 20.28
CA THR A 185 -20.55 -1.04 21.19
C THR A 185 -21.54 -2.06 20.59
N GLY A 186 -22.07 -1.81 19.39
CA GLY A 186 -23.08 -2.65 18.73
C GLY A 186 -22.63 -4.09 18.45
N LEU A 187 -21.31 -4.37 18.46
CA LEU A 187 -20.77 -5.72 18.31
C LEU A 187 -20.55 -6.46 19.64
N GLY A 188 -20.94 -5.87 20.78
CA GLY A 188 -20.58 -6.39 22.10
C GLY A 188 -19.07 -6.27 22.42
N LEU A 189 -18.31 -5.60 21.55
CA LEU A 189 -16.89 -5.37 21.70
C LEU A 189 -16.61 -4.09 22.50
N PRO A 190 -15.45 -4.01 23.19
CA PRO A 190 -15.03 -2.78 23.84
C PRO A 190 -15.00 -1.60 22.86
N PRO A 191 -15.42 -0.40 23.30
CA PRO A 191 -15.45 0.77 22.43
C PRO A 191 -14.04 1.13 21.95
N GLN A 192 -13.91 1.40 20.66
CA GLN A 192 -12.66 1.88 20.08
C GLN A 192 -12.55 3.39 20.26
N ARG A 193 -11.35 3.87 20.63
CA ARG A 193 -11.02 5.30 20.62
C ARG A 193 -10.45 5.74 19.27
N ASP A 194 -10.65 7.00 18.92
CA ASP A 194 -9.94 7.61 17.80
C ASP A 194 -8.44 7.77 18.05
N ARG A 195 -7.71 8.08 16.98
CA ARG A 195 -6.29 8.41 17.06
C ARG A 195 -6.07 9.67 17.88
N THR A 196 -5.03 9.65 18.70
CA THR A 196 -4.50 10.88 19.31
C THR A 196 -3.84 11.77 18.23
N PRO A 197 -3.59 13.07 18.49
CA PRO A 197 -2.89 13.92 17.53
C PRO A 197 -1.51 13.39 17.10
N GLY A 198 -0.77 12.77 18.02
CA GLY A 198 0.52 12.15 17.74
C GLY A 198 0.41 10.91 16.84
N GLU A 199 -0.59 10.06 17.10
CA GLU A 199 -0.90 8.89 16.26
C GLU A 199 -1.37 9.30 14.87
N SER A 200 -2.18 10.35 14.77
CA SER A 200 -2.61 10.93 13.50
C SER A 200 -1.44 11.47 12.68
N LYS A 201 -0.43 12.06 13.32
CA LYS A 201 0.83 12.44 12.63
C LYS A 201 1.55 11.20 12.10
N CYS A 202 1.73 10.18 12.94
CA CYS A 202 2.39 8.93 12.55
C CYS A 202 1.66 8.25 11.37
N PHE A 203 0.32 8.19 11.41
CA PHE A 203 -0.48 7.61 10.35
C PHE A 203 -0.35 8.37 9.03
N ARG A 204 -0.37 9.71 9.05
CA ARG A 204 -0.17 10.51 7.83
C ARG A 204 1.21 10.29 7.22
N THR A 205 2.26 10.23 8.06
CA THR A 205 3.60 9.88 7.61
C THR A 205 3.63 8.46 7.03
N ALA A 206 2.94 7.52 7.67
CA ALA A 206 2.88 6.14 7.21
C ALA A 206 2.23 6.05 5.81
N LEU A 207 1.05 6.64 5.62
CA LEU A 207 0.36 6.66 4.32
C LEU A 207 1.20 7.29 3.21
N PHE A 208 2.03 8.29 3.54
CA PHE A 208 2.88 8.94 2.56
C PHE A 208 4.00 8.04 2.00
N GLU A 209 4.43 7.05 2.78
CA GLU A 209 5.60 6.21 2.47
C GLU A 209 5.28 4.71 2.44
N MET A 210 4.01 4.31 2.62
CA MET A 210 3.59 2.92 2.81
C MET A 210 4.01 2.00 1.66
N SER A 211 4.08 2.50 0.42
CA SER A 211 4.55 1.71 -0.72
C SER A 211 5.98 1.19 -0.58
N ARG A 212 6.79 1.74 0.33
CA ARG A 212 8.09 1.15 0.69
C ARG A 212 7.96 -0.28 1.22
N MET A 213 6.87 -0.60 1.92
CA MET A 213 6.60 -1.96 2.41
C MET A 213 6.48 -2.98 1.28
N PHE A 214 6.10 -2.52 0.08
CA PHE A 214 5.83 -3.37 -1.07
C PHE A 214 6.90 -3.23 -2.17
N ALA A 215 8.03 -2.58 -1.88
CA ALA A 215 9.11 -2.36 -2.84
C ALA A 215 10.52 -2.54 -2.26
N PHE A 216 10.68 -2.40 -0.95
CA PHE A 216 11.97 -2.56 -0.29
C PHE A 216 12.41 -4.04 -0.31
N GLY A 217 13.65 -4.31 -0.73
CA GLY A 217 14.15 -5.67 -0.96
C GLY A 217 14.31 -6.52 0.30
N GLY A 218 14.38 -5.89 1.48
CA GLY A 218 14.43 -6.61 2.76
C GLY A 218 13.07 -6.93 3.38
N VAL A 219 11.98 -6.84 2.60
CA VAL A 219 10.63 -7.27 2.99
C VAL A 219 10.12 -8.28 1.98
N GLU A 220 9.47 -9.31 2.47
CA GLU A 220 8.77 -10.34 1.70
C GLU A 220 7.27 -10.05 1.69
N VAL A 221 6.62 -10.05 0.53
CA VAL A 221 5.19 -9.71 0.40
C VAL A 221 4.36 -10.99 0.35
N ILE A 222 3.36 -11.09 1.22
CA ILE A 222 2.32 -12.13 1.18
C ILE A 222 1.06 -11.51 0.59
N VAL A 223 0.58 -12.08 -0.51
CA VAL A 223 -0.63 -11.64 -1.21
C VAL A 223 -1.81 -12.52 -0.79
N LEU A 224 -2.88 -11.90 -0.27
CA LEU A 224 -4.11 -12.58 0.16
C LEU A 224 -5.32 -12.02 -0.60
N PRO A 225 -5.59 -12.52 -1.83
CA PRO A 225 -6.52 -11.87 -2.76
C PRO A 225 -8.00 -12.20 -2.50
N GLN A 226 -8.29 -13.13 -1.59
CA GLN A 226 -9.62 -13.66 -1.42
C GLN A 226 -10.59 -12.60 -0.85
N ILE A 227 -11.77 -12.54 -1.49
CA ILE A 227 -12.92 -11.77 -1.00
C ILE A 227 -13.57 -12.55 0.15
N GLU A 228 -13.89 -11.87 1.25
CA GLU A 228 -14.71 -12.44 2.31
C GLU A 228 -16.18 -12.13 2.04
N ARG A 229 -17.02 -13.16 2.16
CA ARG A 229 -18.45 -13.04 1.97
C ARG A 229 -19.08 -12.52 3.26
N TRP A 230 -20.05 -11.61 3.16
CA TRP A 230 -20.69 -11.02 4.34
C TRP A 230 -21.42 -12.07 5.20
N GLN A 231 -21.86 -13.18 4.60
CA GLN A 231 -22.49 -14.31 5.28
C GLN A 231 -21.55 -14.97 6.30
N ASP A 232 -20.23 -14.79 6.13
CA ASP A 232 -19.22 -15.32 7.05
C ASP A 232 -18.89 -14.35 8.19
N PHE A 233 -19.49 -13.15 8.20
CA PHE A 233 -19.19 -12.16 9.22
C PHE A 233 -19.94 -12.54 10.51
N PRO A 234 -19.35 -12.29 11.68
CA PRO A 234 -20.01 -12.57 12.94
C PRO A 234 -21.39 -11.88 13.00
N ALA A 235 -22.41 -12.69 13.32
CA ALA A 235 -23.76 -12.20 13.52
C ALA A 235 -23.79 -11.30 14.75
N VAL A 236 -24.63 -10.27 14.71
CA VAL A 236 -24.84 -9.39 15.86
C VAL A 236 -26.10 -9.82 16.58
N LEU A 237 -26.05 -9.91 17.91
CA LEU A 237 -27.23 -10.12 18.75
C LEU A 237 -28.35 -9.15 18.34
N GLY A 238 -29.43 -9.70 17.77
CA GLY A 238 -30.60 -8.93 17.31
C GLY A 238 -30.53 -8.39 15.88
N SER A 239 -29.47 -8.61 15.09
CA SER A 239 -29.43 -8.25 13.67
C SER A 239 -29.88 -9.41 12.78
N GLN A 240 -31.11 -9.34 12.26
CA GLN A 240 -31.60 -10.25 11.19
C GLN A 240 -31.61 -9.57 9.81
N SER A 241 -31.00 -8.41 9.65
CA SER A 241 -31.07 -7.68 8.38
C SER A 241 -29.95 -8.12 7.43
N GLU A 242 -30.31 -8.86 6.39
CA GLU A 242 -29.48 -9.03 5.19
C GLU A 242 -28.90 -7.67 4.72
N PRO A 243 -27.73 -7.64 4.05
CA PRO A 243 -27.18 -6.41 3.52
C PRO A 243 -28.19 -5.70 2.63
N VAL A 244 -28.33 -4.39 2.82
CA VAL A 244 -29.23 -3.56 2.01
C VAL A 244 -28.43 -2.92 0.89
N LEU A 245 -28.92 -3.02 -0.34
CA LEU A 245 -28.37 -2.29 -1.47
C LEU A 245 -28.62 -0.78 -1.30
N LYS A 246 -27.55 0.00 -1.15
CA LYS A 246 -27.59 1.46 -1.07
C LYS A 246 -26.68 2.09 -2.12
N PHE A 247 -27.04 3.27 -2.63
CA PHE A 247 -26.18 3.99 -3.56
C PHE A 247 -24.96 4.56 -2.82
N SER A 248 -23.76 4.24 -3.32
CA SER A 248 -22.50 4.79 -2.80
C SER A 248 -22.12 6.01 -3.62
N GLU A 249 -22.03 7.18 -2.97
CA GLU A 249 -21.55 8.41 -3.63
C GLU A 249 -20.09 8.34 -4.04
N VAL A 250 -19.29 7.53 -3.34
CA VAL A 250 -17.87 7.31 -3.65
C VAL A 250 -17.74 6.46 -4.90
N LYS A 251 -18.44 5.32 -4.96
CA LYS A 251 -18.35 4.36 -6.07
C LYS A 251 -19.29 4.65 -7.23
N LYS A 252 -20.21 5.61 -7.07
CA LYS A 252 -21.23 5.99 -8.06
C LYS A 252 -22.09 4.82 -8.55
N ARG A 253 -22.34 3.84 -7.68
CA ARG A 253 -23.17 2.65 -7.95
C ARG A 253 -23.83 2.11 -6.69
N LYS A 254 -24.82 1.24 -6.85
CA LYS A 254 -25.40 0.47 -5.72
C LYS A 254 -24.35 -0.49 -5.17
N CYS A 255 -24.21 -0.49 -3.85
CA CYS A 255 -23.30 -1.33 -3.07
C CYS A 255 -24.05 -1.93 -1.89
N GLU A 256 -23.63 -3.12 -1.46
CA GLU A 256 -24.17 -3.75 -0.26
C GLU A 256 -23.68 -3.02 0.99
N ARG A 257 -24.59 -2.70 1.91
CA ARG A 257 -24.28 -2.15 3.22
C ARG A 257 -24.93 -3.00 4.30
N PHE A 258 -24.11 -3.47 5.24
CA PHE A 258 -24.54 -4.37 6.30
C PHE A 258 -24.20 -3.75 7.66
N TYR A 259 -25.19 -3.53 8.51
CA TYR A 259 -24.92 -3.05 9.87
C TYR A 259 -24.51 -4.23 10.76
N PRO A 260 -23.45 -4.10 11.59
CA PRO A 260 -22.65 -2.92 11.87
C PRO A 260 -21.36 -2.80 11.04
N TRP A 261 -21.15 -3.66 10.04
CA TRP A 261 -19.91 -3.76 9.26
C TRP A 261 -19.70 -2.65 8.22
N GLY A 262 -20.73 -1.86 7.93
CA GLY A 262 -20.68 -0.76 6.97
C GLY A 262 -20.79 -1.23 5.52
N TRP A 263 -20.13 -0.54 4.59
CA TRP A 263 -20.10 -0.96 3.18
C TRP A 263 -19.31 -2.26 2.99
N ILE A 264 -19.90 -3.23 2.30
CA ILE A 264 -19.23 -4.47 1.92
C ILE A 264 -18.41 -4.25 0.64
N ASN A 265 -17.18 -4.75 0.63
CA ASN A 265 -16.28 -4.59 -0.50
C ASN A 265 -16.15 -5.90 -1.28
N ALA A 266 -16.95 -6.02 -2.35
CA ALA A 266 -16.95 -7.16 -3.26
C ALA A 266 -16.02 -6.98 -4.48
N VAL A 267 -15.18 -5.95 -4.52
CA VAL A 267 -14.28 -5.72 -5.67
C VAL A 267 -13.18 -6.80 -5.68
N PRO A 268 -12.87 -7.43 -6.82
CA PRO A 268 -11.72 -8.34 -6.94
C PRO A 268 -10.40 -7.66 -6.61
N TYR A 269 -9.42 -8.42 -6.12
CA TYR A 269 -8.15 -7.86 -5.63
C TYR A 269 -7.40 -7.06 -6.69
N GLU A 270 -7.27 -7.61 -7.90
CA GLU A 270 -6.61 -7.04 -9.07
C GLU A 270 -7.26 -5.75 -9.60
N ASN A 271 -8.50 -5.47 -9.13
CA ASN A 271 -9.29 -4.31 -9.47
C ASN A 271 -9.41 -3.31 -8.31
N ARG A 272 -8.78 -3.58 -7.17
CA ARG A 272 -8.68 -2.61 -6.06
C ARG A 272 -7.44 -1.76 -6.25
N GLY A 273 -7.59 -0.46 -6.39
CA GLY A 273 -6.49 0.45 -6.74
C GLY A 273 -5.25 0.35 -5.85
N TRP A 274 -5.44 0.26 -4.53
CA TRP A 274 -4.34 0.05 -3.59
C TRP A 274 -3.70 -1.34 -3.74
N CYS A 275 -4.49 -2.41 -3.78
CA CYS A 275 -3.98 -3.77 -3.96
C CYS A 275 -3.24 -3.96 -5.29
N ALA A 276 -3.75 -3.37 -6.37
CA ALA A 276 -3.11 -3.38 -7.68
C ALA A 276 -1.78 -2.62 -7.66
N ALA A 277 -1.72 -1.47 -6.97
CA ALA A 277 -0.48 -0.71 -6.79
C ALA A 277 0.57 -1.50 -5.99
N GLU A 278 0.16 -2.08 -4.86
CA GLU A 278 1.01 -2.89 -3.98
C GLU A 278 1.55 -4.13 -4.70
N PHE A 279 0.69 -4.85 -5.41
CA PHE A 279 1.07 -6.01 -6.20
C PHE A 279 2.06 -5.65 -7.31
N SER A 280 1.81 -4.55 -8.03
CA SER A 280 2.70 -4.08 -9.10
C SER A 280 4.10 -3.76 -8.57
N CYS A 281 4.19 -3.05 -7.42
CA CYS A 281 5.46 -2.75 -6.79
C CYS A 281 6.19 -4.03 -6.34
N ALA A 282 5.48 -4.94 -5.68
CA ALA A 282 6.05 -6.16 -5.13
C ALA A 282 6.51 -7.12 -6.23
N LEU A 283 5.76 -7.21 -7.34
CA LEU A 283 6.09 -7.99 -8.51
C LEU A 283 7.35 -7.45 -9.19
N LYS A 284 7.42 -6.13 -9.42
CA LYS A 284 8.60 -5.48 -10.01
C LYS A 284 9.84 -5.65 -9.12
N ALA A 285 9.67 -5.56 -7.81
CA ALA A 285 10.73 -5.80 -6.83
C ALA A 285 11.10 -7.28 -6.69
N LYS A 286 10.29 -8.21 -7.23
CA LYS A 286 10.47 -9.67 -7.12
C LYS A 286 10.53 -10.15 -5.66
N ILE A 287 9.64 -9.62 -4.83
CA ILE A 287 9.61 -9.90 -3.38
C ILE A 287 8.33 -10.62 -2.91
N ILE A 288 7.46 -11.06 -3.82
CA ILE A 288 6.24 -11.80 -3.46
C ILE A 288 6.64 -13.23 -3.02
N ALA A 289 6.47 -13.53 -1.74
CA ALA A 289 6.89 -14.80 -1.14
C ALA A 289 6.00 -15.97 -1.54
N ASN A 290 4.70 -15.74 -1.68
CA ASN A 290 3.72 -16.77 -2.01
C ASN A 290 3.26 -16.71 -3.49
N LEU A 291 4.16 -16.30 -4.40
CA LEU A 291 3.84 -16.17 -5.81
C LEU A 291 3.37 -17.49 -6.43
N GLY A 292 3.84 -18.64 -5.92
CA GLY A 292 3.43 -19.97 -6.39
C GLY A 292 2.03 -20.41 -5.94
N ASP A 293 1.35 -19.69 -5.05
CA ASP A 293 0.00 -20.01 -4.63
C ASP A 293 -0.99 -19.80 -5.78
N GLN A 294 -1.93 -20.74 -5.98
CA GLN A 294 -2.87 -20.68 -7.11
C GLN A 294 -3.70 -19.38 -7.13
N ASP A 295 -4.20 -18.94 -5.97
CA ASP A 295 -4.98 -17.70 -5.89
C ASP A 295 -4.14 -16.47 -6.27
N VAL A 296 -2.82 -16.49 -6.05
CA VAL A 296 -1.89 -15.41 -6.42
C VAL A 296 -1.53 -15.51 -7.91
N GLN A 297 -1.41 -16.72 -8.44
CA GLN A 297 -1.29 -16.96 -9.89
C GLN A 297 -2.52 -16.45 -10.64
N ASP A 298 -3.73 -16.61 -10.09
CA ASP A 298 -4.95 -16.09 -10.69
C ASP A 298 -4.91 -14.56 -10.79
N VAL A 299 -4.43 -13.87 -9.74
CA VAL A 299 -4.17 -12.42 -9.78
C VAL A 299 -3.11 -12.05 -10.82
N LEU A 300 -2.00 -12.80 -10.87
CA LEU A 300 -0.93 -12.58 -11.85
C LEU A 300 -1.46 -12.68 -13.29
N ASN A 301 -2.36 -13.63 -13.55
CA ASN A 301 -2.91 -13.90 -14.87
C ASN A 301 -4.16 -13.08 -15.20
N ALA A 302 -4.76 -12.38 -14.23
CA ALA A 302 -6.00 -11.61 -14.44
C ALA A 302 -5.80 -10.40 -15.37
N ARG A 303 -4.58 -9.88 -15.50
CA ARG A 303 -4.26 -8.73 -16.35
C ARG A 303 -2.76 -8.63 -16.66
N PRO A 304 -2.35 -7.89 -17.72
CA PRO A 304 -0.96 -7.50 -17.89
C PRO A 304 -0.55 -6.52 -16.77
N TRP A 305 0.48 -6.88 -16.02
CA TRP A 305 1.07 -6.04 -14.98
C TRP A 305 2.15 -5.11 -15.55
N PRO A 306 2.28 -3.89 -15.05
CA PRO A 306 3.10 -2.87 -15.67
C PRO A 306 4.59 -3.04 -15.38
N GLU A 307 5.41 -2.98 -16.42
CA GLU A 307 6.87 -3.02 -16.34
C GLU A 307 7.50 -1.63 -16.34
N ASN A 308 6.76 -0.63 -16.83
CA ASN A 308 7.17 0.76 -16.89
C ASN A 308 6.05 1.72 -16.39
N VAL A 309 6.37 3.01 -16.23
CA VAL A 309 5.43 4.03 -15.74
C VAL A 309 4.29 4.33 -16.70
N GLU A 310 4.52 4.23 -18.01
CA GLU A 310 3.47 4.45 -19.00
C GLU A 310 2.43 3.34 -18.92
N GLU A 311 2.88 2.08 -18.84
CA GLU A 311 2.00 0.93 -18.61
C GLU A 311 1.27 1.03 -17.28
N TYR A 312 1.94 1.49 -16.21
CA TYR A 312 1.29 1.66 -14.91
C TYR A 312 0.20 2.73 -14.95
N GLN A 313 0.47 3.87 -15.59
CA GLN A 313 -0.52 4.93 -15.76
C GLN A 313 -1.72 4.42 -16.56
N LYS A 314 -1.48 3.72 -17.68
CA LYS A 314 -2.53 3.10 -18.48
C LYS A 314 -3.37 2.11 -17.67
N MET A 315 -2.73 1.28 -16.85
CA MET A 315 -3.41 0.35 -15.97
C MET A 315 -4.28 1.10 -14.95
N MET A 316 -3.74 2.14 -14.29
CA MET A 316 -4.47 2.91 -13.30
C MET A 316 -5.62 3.73 -13.87
N ASP A 317 -5.59 4.06 -15.16
CA ASP A 317 -6.67 4.72 -15.87
C ASP A 317 -7.80 3.78 -16.30
N ASP A 318 -7.60 2.46 -16.20
CA ASP A 318 -8.63 1.45 -16.47
C ASP A 318 -9.85 1.68 -15.53
N PRO A 319 -11.07 1.83 -16.09
CA PRO A 319 -12.29 2.00 -15.30
C PRO A 319 -12.62 0.81 -14.40
N ALA A 320 -12.05 -0.38 -14.66
CA ALA A 320 -12.18 -1.54 -13.78
C ALA A 320 -11.44 -1.36 -12.44
N ILE A 321 -10.40 -0.51 -12.37
CA ILE A 321 -9.70 -0.22 -11.12
C ILE A 321 -10.49 0.78 -10.27
N GLU A 322 -11.03 0.29 -9.16
CA GLU A 322 -11.79 1.07 -8.19
C GLU A 322 -10.90 1.60 -7.06
N PHE A 323 -10.98 2.90 -6.79
CA PHE A 323 -10.43 3.55 -5.58
C PHE A 323 -11.55 3.97 -4.63
N THR A 324 -11.22 4.04 -3.34
CA THR A 324 -12.15 4.44 -2.27
C THR A 324 -12.13 5.94 -1.99
N ALA A 325 -11.19 6.70 -2.55
CA ALA A 325 -11.12 8.15 -2.43
C ALA A 325 -10.70 8.83 -3.75
N LYS A 326 -11.14 10.09 -3.91
CA LYS A 326 -10.76 10.94 -5.05
C LYS A 326 -9.30 11.36 -4.90
N GLY A 327 -8.50 11.21 -5.96
CA GLY A 327 -7.08 11.62 -5.99
C GLY A 327 -6.08 10.49 -5.71
N ASP A 328 -6.53 9.35 -5.17
CA ASP A 328 -5.66 8.19 -4.90
C ASP A 328 -4.95 7.70 -6.17
N ARG A 329 -5.60 7.78 -7.33
CA ARG A 329 -5.05 7.33 -8.63
C ARG A 329 -3.74 8.03 -8.99
N ASP A 330 -3.70 9.36 -8.92
CA ASP A 330 -2.50 10.15 -9.21
C ASP A 330 -1.43 9.93 -8.14
N TYR A 331 -1.85 9.76 -6.88
CA TYR A 331 -0.95 9.47 -5.78
C TYR A 331 -0.28 8.10 -5.90
N VAL A 332 -1.01 7.03 -6.25
CA VAL A 332 -0.38 5.71 -6.43
C VAL A 332 0.47 5.62 -7.71
N ALA A 333 0.17 6.42 -8.73
CA ALA A 333 1.04 6.57 -9.90
C ALA A 333 2.39 7.19 -9.53
N TYR A 334 2.37 8.21 -8.66
CA TYR A 334 3.60 8.76 -8.08
C TYR A 334 4.39 7.71 -7.28
N LEU A 335 3.69 6.93 -6.46
CA LEU A 335 4.32 5.91 -5.64
C LEU A 335 4.99 4.83 -6.49
N PHE A 336 4.31 4.30 -7.50
CA PHE A 336 4.94 3.31 -8.40
C PHE A 336 6.18 3.88 -9.08
N PHE A 337 6.13 5.13 -9.57
CA PHE A 337 7.31 5.79 -10.13
C PHE A 337 8.47 5.86 -9.12
N LYS A 338 8.19 6.35 -7.89
CA LYS A 338 9.20 6.50 -6.83
C LYS A 338 9.79 5.15 -6.42
N MET A 339 8.98 4.10 -6.37
CA MET A 339 9.35 2.81 -5.81
C MET A 339 10.01 1.87 -6.82
N SER A 340 9.68 1.99 -8.11
CA SER A 340 10.05 1.02 -9.14
C SER A 340 11.18 1.49 -10.07
N PHE A 341 11.57 2.76 -10.05
CA PHE A 341 12.57 3.30 -10.98
C PHE A 341 13.81 3.82 -10.26
N ASP A 342 14.96 3.32 -10.71
CA ASP A 342 16.23 3.94 -10.42
C ASP A 342 16.39 5.21 -11.26
N LEU A 343 16.21 6.35 -10.62
CA LEU A 343 16.35 7.66 -11.26
C LEU A 343 17.78 7.97 -11.69
N SER A 344 18.77 7.34 -11.05
CA SER A 344 20.16 7.45 -11.45
C SER A 344 20.40 6.69 -12.77
N ALA A 345 19.84 5.48 -12.92
CA ALA A 345 19.92 4.72 -14.16
C ALA A 345 19.09 5.36 -15.30
N ALA A 346 17.89 5.87 -15.00
CA ALA A 346 16.99 6.51 -15.95
C ALA A 346 17.59 7.78 -16.61
N GLN A 347 18.57 8.42 -15.95
CA GLN A 347 19.33 9.55 -16.48
C GLN A 347 20.24 9.15 -17.66
N HIS A 348 20.70 7.90 -17.72
CA HIS A 348 21.64 7.41 -18.74
C HIS A 348 20.96 6.81 -19.97
N GLY A 349 19.63 6.91 -20.07
CA GLY A 349 18.88 6.36 -21.21
C GLY A 349 18.88 4.83 -21.28
N GLN A 350 19.33 4.15 -20.21
CA GLN A 350 19.17 2.71 -20.12
C GLN A 350 17.72 2.40 -19.75
N PRO A 351 16.97 1.64 -20.56
CA PRO A 351 15.71 1.09 -20.10
C PRO A 351 16.04 0.20 -18.90
N SER A 352 15.41 0.49 -17.76
CA SER A 352 15.47 -0.33 -16.56
C SER A 352 14.82 -1.68 -16.86
N GLY A 353 15.60 -2.57 -17.45
CA GLY A 353 15.13 -3.84 -18.03
C GLY A 353 16.29 -4.73 -18.46
N ALA A 354 17.36 -4.80 -17.69
CA ALA A 354 18.37 -5.88 -17.80
C ALA A 354 19.35 -5.81 -16.62
N HIS A 355 18.90 -6.19 -15.42
CA HIS A 355 19.82 -6.83 -14.49
C HIS A 355 19.46 -8.32 -14.52
N GLY A 356 20.21 -9.04 -15.36
CA GLY A 356 20.25 -10.49 -15.40
C GLY A 356 20.88 -11.07 -14.13
N PRO A 357 20.92 -12.42 -14.07
CA PRO A 357 20.54 -13.29 -12.95
C PRO A 357 21.13 -12.98 -11.58
#